data_AF-A0AAJ0DIJ0-F1
#
_entry.id   AF-A0AAJ0DIJ0-F1
#
_cell.length_a   1.000
_cell.length_b   1.000
_cell.length_c   1.000
_cell.angle_alpha   90.00
_cell.angle_beta   90.00
_cell.angle_gamma   90.00
#
_symmetry.space_group_name_H-M   'P 1'
#
loop_
_entity.id
_entity.type
_entity.pdbx_description
1 polymer ?
#
loop_
_entity_poly.entity_id
_entity_poly.type
_entity_poly.pdbx_seq_one_letter_code
_entity_poly.pdbx_strand_id
1 'polypeptide(L)'
;MAASANGRINYRAVFHSTSLPKVIKPVLTFASQPPPQYQQAAPGFASAFGAVSTMVYAYSGALLFVAFMAEMRHPMDFWKGMLCAQCFICFTYLLFGAFVYGHWGQYAIFNINQVVLPYALQTAGNVLSLITGWLAVFLYFNVGMKTVYQEVFMEIFHFPSVSTKKGTYWWYALGPIYWTLAFIVAAAVPNLQGLVGFIGGLFSLNFTYSFPVMLYLGYRVQCGAELPGEGFDPVTGETTRHDAGYKRLLRGFMNKWYINAPVLVFLLLALASSGMATWASVETLKVIFGPGGTVATHFGCKSPT
;
A
#
# COMPACT_ATOMS: atom_id res chain seq x y z
N MET A 1 3.39 -0.31 -23.61
CA MET A 1 4.52 -0.84 -24.39
C MET A 1 4.37 -0.53 -25.89
N ALA A 2 3.42 -1.11 -26.63
CA ALA A 2 3.26 -0.78 -28.06
C ALA A 2 3.06 0.73 -28.32
N ALA A 3 2.24 1.38 -27.49
CA ALA A 3 2.03 2.82 -27.55
C ALA A 3 3.26 3.66 -27.19
N SER A 4 4.15 3.15 -26.34
CA SER A 4 5.37 3.87 -25.98
C SER A 4 6.48 3.74 -27.02
N ALA A 5 6.51 2.61 -27.74
CA ALA A 5 7.47 2.40 -28.83
C ALA A 5 7.10 3.17 -30.11
N ASN A 6 5.80 3.22 -30.45
CA ASN A 6 5.34 3.72 -31.76
C ASN A 6 4.53 5.02 -31.66
N GLY A 7 4.03 5.36 -30.47
CA GLY A 7 3.14 6.50 -30.25
C GLY A 7 3.90 7.79 -29.88
N ARG A 8 3.24 8.93 -30.12
CA ARG A 8 3.74 10.24 -29.67
C ARG A 8 3.42 10.46 -28.19
N ILE A 9 4.21 11.30 -27.53
CA ILE A 9 4.03 11.69 -26.13
C ILE A 9 3.03 12.86 -26.06
N ASN A 10 2.01 12.75 -25.21
CA ASN A 10 1.11 13.86 -24.90
C ASN A 10 1.78 14.83 -23.90
N TYR A 11 2.61 15.73 -24.42
CA TYR A 11 3.32 16.71 -23.60
C TYR A 11 2.41 17.63 -22.80
N ARG A 12 1.19 17.90 -23.27
CA ARG A 12 0.22 18.72 -22.54
C ARG A 12 -0.14 18.04 -21.22
N ALA A 13 -0.54 16.77 -21.25
CA ALA A 13 -0.86 16.01 -20.04
C ALA A 13 0.31 15.93 -19.06
N VAL A 14 1.54 15.76 -19.58
CA VAL A 14 2.77 15.74 -18.78
C VAL A 14 2.99 17.08 -18.06
N PHE A 15 2.95 18.21 -18.77
CA PHE A 15 3.25 19.52 -18.18
C PHE A 15 2.15 20.04 -17.23
N HIS A 16 0.91 19.54 -17.36
CA HIS A 16 -0.15 19.81 -16.38
C HIS A 16 0.01 18.98 -15.10
N SER A 17 0.63 17.80 -15.19
CA SER A 17 0.72 16.83 -14.07
C SER A 17 2.06 16.85 -13.34
N THR A 18 3.07 17.58 -13.84
CA THR A 18 4.44 17.56 -13.31
C THR A 18 5.03 18.95 -13.19
N SER A 19 6.07 19.09 -12.37
CA SER A 19 6.86 20.33 -12.23
C SER A 19 7.91 20.52 -13.32
N LEU A 20 7.86 19.74 -14.42
CA LEU A 20 8.82 19.85 -15.50
C LEU A 20 8.71 21.22 -16.20
N PRO A 21 9.82 21.78 -16.71
CA PRO A 21 9.77 23.00 -17.52
C PRO A 21 8.81 22.78 -18.69
N LYS A 22 7.92 23.75 -18.97
CA LYS A 22 6.94 23.72 -20.08
C LYS A 22 7.57 23.86 -21.47
N VAL A 23 8.81 23.40 -21.62
CA VAL A 23 9.59 23.40 -22.85
C VAL A 23 9.86 21.95 -23.21
N ILE A 24 9.50 21.58 -24.44
CA ILE A 24 9.74 20.23 -24.95
C ILE A 24 11.25 20.06 -25.15
N LYS A 25 11.83 19.09 -24.45
CA LYS A 25 13.24 18.71 -24.53
C LYS A 25 13.33 17.29 -25.12
N PRO A 26 14.49 16.90 -25.67
CA PRO A 26 14.71 15.52 -26.10
C PRO A 26 14.48 14.56 -24.92
N VAL A 27 13.99 13.36 -25.23
CA VAL A 27 13.82 12.30 -24.24
C VAL A 27 15.19 11.89 -23.71
N LEU A 28 15.36 11.95 -22.40
CA LEU A 28 16.59 11.57 -21.70
C LEU A 28 16.24 10.55 -20.62
N THR A 29 17.07 9.53 -20.52
CA THR A 29 17.00 8.49 -19.50
C THR A 29 18.20 8.63 -18.57
N PHE A 30 17.96 8.42 -17.28
CA PHE A 30 18.98 8.47 -16.24
C PHE A 30 18.95 7.16 -15.45
N ALA A 31 20.13 6.57 -15.21
CA ALA A 31 20.28 5.40 -14.36
C ALA A 31 20.28 5.78 -12.87
N SER A 32 20.76 6.98 -12.54
CA SER A 32 20.74 7.57 -11.20
C SER A 32 19.64 8.63 -11.07
N GLN A 33 19.53 9.24 -9.89
CA GLN A 33 18.56 10.31 -9.67
C GLN A 33 18.74 11.42 -10.73
N PRO A 34 17.68 11.75 -11.49
CA PRO A 34 17.80 12.73 -12.56
C PRO A 34 18.20 14.10 -12.02
N PRO A 35 18.93 14.94 -12.79
CA PRO A 35 19.22 16.31 -12.39
C PRO A 35 17.92 17.08 -12.08
N PRO A 36 17.93 18.08 -11.18
CA PRO A 36 16.72 18.79 -10.74
C PRO A 36 15.80 19.29 -11.86
N GLN A 37 16.36 19.63 -13.02
CA GLN A 37 15.65 20.14 -14.18
C GLN A 37 14.78 19.08 -14.91
N TYR A 38 15.03 17.80 -14.66
CA TYR A 38 14.34 16.66 -15.26
C TYR A 38 13.54 15.85 -14.24
N GLN A 39 13.44 16.31 -12.99
CA GLN A 39 12.62 15.68 -11.97
C GLN A 39 11.15 16.09 -12.13
N GLN A 40 10.26 15.10 -12.10
CA GLN A 40 8.80 15.31 -12.19
C GLN A 40 8.18 15.85 -10.91
N ALA A 41 8.91 15.76 -9.79
CA ALA A 41 8.52 16.18 -8.45
C ALA A 41 9.61 17.08 -7.84
N ALA A 42 9.33 17.62 -6.65
CA ALA A 42 10.24 18.53 -5.94
C ALA A 42 11.66 17.93 -5.80
N PRO A 43 12.72 18.68 -6.16
CA PRO A 43 14.08 18.15 -6.12
C PRO A 43 14.55 17.90 -4.70
N GLY A 44 15.27 16.79 -4.49
CA GLY A 44 15.95 16.48 -3.23
C GLY A 44 15.66 15.08 -2.70
N PHE A 45 15.84 14.91 -1.39
CA PHE A 45 15.63 13.63 -0.71
C PHE A 45 14.16 13.20 -0.67
N ALA A 46 13.25 14.18 -0.61
CA ALA A 46 11.81 13.94 -0.61
C ALA A 46 11.32 13.25 -1.90
N SER A 47 11.88 13.57 -3.08
CA SER A 47 11.49 12.88 -4.34
C SER A 47 11.96 11.43 -4.39
N ALA A 48 13.16 11.15 -3.89
CA ALA A 48 13.66 9.78 -3.77
C ALA A 48 12.77 8.95 -2.84
N PHE A 49 12.40 9.50 -1.67
CA PHE A 49 11.51 8.83 -0.73
C PHE A 49 10.06 8.71 -1.24
N GLY A 50 9.57 9.69 -1.99
CA GLY A 50 8.25 9.61 -2.64
C GLY A 50 8.19 8.48 -3.67
N ALA A 51 9.25 8.30 -4.46
CA ALA A 51 9.35 7.19 -5.41
C ALA A 51 9.36 5.83 -4.69
N VAL A 52 10.16 5.68 -3.63
CA VAL A 52 10.18 4.46 -2.80
C VAL A 52 8.82 4.19 -2.16
N SER A 53 8.15 5.23 -1.64
CA SER A 53 6.82 5.10 -1.03
C SER A 53 5.77 4.60 -2.02
N THR A 54 5.87 5.04 -3.28
CA THR A 54 4.99 4.58 -4.36
C THR A 54 5.24 3.11 -4.71
N MET A 55 6.51 2.68 -4.74
CA MET A 55 6.86 1.27 -4.94
C MET A 55 6.31 0.40 -3.80
N VAL A 56 6.46 0.83 -2.55
CA VAL A 56 5.90 0.10 -1.40
C VAL A 56 4.37 0.06 -1.47
N TYR A 57 3.72 1.16 -1.82
CA TYR A 57 2.27 1.20 -1.98
C TYR A 57 1.79 0.19 -3.02
N ALA A 58 2.52 -0.01 -4.12
CA ALA A 58 2.20 -1.03 -5.13
C ALA A 58 2.23 -2.47 -4.58
N TYR A 59 2.98 -2.73 -3.50
CA TYR A 59 3.04 -4.03 -2.81
C TYR A 59 2.22 -4.09 -1.52
N SER A 60 1.38 -3.08 -1.25
CA SER A 60 0.58 -3.01 -0.02
C SER A 60 -0.50 -4.09 0.10
N GLY A 61 -0.81 -4.83 -0.97
CA GLY A 61 -1.82 -5.89 -1.00
C GLY A 61 -1.55 -7.07 -0.04
N ALA A 62 -0.36 -7.14 0.57
CA ALA A 62 -0.02 -8.16 1.56
C ALA A 62 -0.99 -8.22 2.76
N LEU A 63 -1.66 -7.10 3.07
CA LEU A 63 -2.70 -7.04 4.12
C LEU A 63 -3.90 -7.97 3.85
N LEU A 64 -4.15 -8.34 2.59
CA LEU A 64 -5.22 -9.27 2.22
C LEU A 64 -4.81 -10.75 2.35
N PHE A 65 -3.52 -11.04 2.55
CA PHE A 65 -3.02 -12.42 2.52
C PHE A 65 -3.60 -13.29 3.62
N VAL A 66 -3.83 -12.74 4.82
CA VAL A 66 -4.46 -13.48 5.93
C VAL A 66 -5.90 -13.83 5.57
N ALA A 67 -6.65 -12.89 5.00
CA ALA A 67 -8.03 -13.12 4.57
C ALA A 67 -8.10 -14.16 3.44
N PHE A 68 -7.20 -14.09 2.45
CA PHE A 68 -7.13 -15.07 1.37
C PHE A 68 -6.72 -16.45 1.88
N MET A 69 -5.75 -16.53 2.78
CA MET A 69 -5.33 -17.79 3.39
C MET A 69 -6.48 -18.45 4.17
N ALA A 70 -7.30 -17.66 4.87
CA ALA A 70 -8.47 -18.15 5.60
C ALA A 70 -9.59 -18.69 4.67
N GLU A 71 -9.63 -18.27 3.41
CA GLU A 71 -10.61 -18.73 2.42
C GLU A 71 -10.10 -19.89 1.55
N MET A 72 -8.80 -20.21 1.61
CA MET A 72 -8.24 -21.32 0.87
C MET A 72 -8.67 -22.67 1.47
N ARG A 73 -9.08 -23.61 0.59
CA ARG A 73 -9.33 -25.01 0.98
C ARG A 73 -8.09 -25.69 1.55
N HIS A 74 -6.90 -25.35 1.06
CA HIS A 74 -5.60 -25.88 1.49
C HIS A 74 -4.65 -24.73 1.87
N PRO A 75 -4.69 -24.22 3.12
CA PRO A 75 -3.92 -23.04 3.52
C PRO A 75 -2.41 -23.26 3.49
N MET A 76 -1.94 -24.51 3.66
CA MET A 76 -0.51 -24.84 3.62
C MET A 76 0.14 -24.67 2.25
N ASP A 77 -0.64 -24.57 1.18
CA ASP A 77 -0.13 -24.29 -0.17
C ASP A 77 -0.04 -22.79 -0.49
N PHE A 78 -0.48 -21.91 0.44
CA PHE A 78 -0.51 -20.46 0.23
C PHE A 78 0.87 -19.89 -0.17
N TRP A 79 1.95 -20.35 0.46
CA TRP A 79 3.30 -19.83 0.20
C TRP A 79 3.75 -20.05 -1.25
N LYS A 80 3.32 -21.16 -1.89
CA LYS A 80 3.65 -21.47 -3.29
C LYS A 80 2.94 -20.49 -4.23
N GLY A 81 1.65 -20.26 -3.97
CA GLY A 81 0.84 -19.30 -4.72
C GLY A 81 1.36 -17.87 -4.55
N MET A 82 1.67 -17.48 -3.31
CA MET A 82 2.23 -16.18 -2.97
C MET A 82 3.56 -15.93 -3.70
N LEU A 83 4.49 -16.88 -3.67
CA LEU A 83 5.80 -16.73 -4.32
C LEU A 83 5.65 -16.60 -5.85
N CYS A 84 4.83 -17.45 -6.46
CA CYS A 84 4.55 -17.37 -7.90
C CYS A 84 3.95 -16.02 -8.29
N ALA A 85 2.91 -15.57 -7.56
CA ALA A 85 2.26 -14.29 -7.81
C ALA A 85 3.22 -13.11 -7.64
N GLN A 86 4.01 -13.12 -6.56
CA GLN A 86 4.95 -12.04 -6.26
C GLN A 86 6.08 -11.96 -7.30
N CYS A 87 6.62 -13.10 -7.74
CA CYS A 87 7.61 -13.15 -8.82
C CYS A 87 7.03 -12.63 -10.14
N PHE A 88 5.79 -13.02 -10.48
CA PHE A 88 5.12 -12.56 -11.69
C PHE A 88 4.85 -11.05 -11.68
N ILE A 89 4.37 -10.51 -10.55
CA ILE A 89 4.13 -9.07 -10.39
C ILE A 89 5.45 -8.31 -10.50
N CYS A 90 6.50 -8.75 -9.79
CA CYS A 90 7.82 -8.12 -9.82
C CYS A 90 8.38 -8.08 -11.25
N PHE A 91 8.33 -9.22 -11.96
CA PHE A 91 8.76 -9.29 -13.36
C PHE A 91 7.97 -8.32 -14.25
N THR A 92 6.64 -8.32 -14.13
CA THR A 92 5.77 -7.45 -14.93
C THR A 92 6.04 -5.97 -14.67
N TYR A 93 6.22 -5.59 -13.40
CA TYR A 93 6.50 -4.20 -13.00
C TYR A 93 7.87 -3.74 -13.51
N LEU A 94 8.91 -4.57 -13.36
CA LEU A 94 10.25 -4.26 -13.86
C LEU A 94 10.27 -4.16 -15.39
N LEU A 95 9.65 -5.12 -16.09
CA LEU A 95 9.57 -5.12 -17.54
C LEU A 95 8.84 -3.87 -18.05
N PHE A 96 7.67 -3.56 -17.48
CA PHE A 96 6.89 -2.40 -17.87
C PHE A 96 7.63 -1.10 -17.57
N GLY A 97 8.20 -0.96 -16.36
CA GLY A 97 8.94 0.22 -15.93
C GLY A 97 10.16 0.48 -16.82
N ALA A 98 11.01 -0.54 -17.03
CA ALA A 98 12.19 -0.42 -17.87
C ALA A 98 11.84 -0.12 -19.33
N PHE A 99 10.80 -0.77 -19.88
CA PHE A 99 10.38 -0.56 -21.26
C PHE A 99 9.83 0.87 -21.47
N VAL A 100 8.90 1.31 -20.63
CA VAL A 100 8.26 2.63 -20.79
C VAL A 100 9.26 3.75 -20.50
N TYR A 101 10.06 3.61 -19.44
CA TYR A 101 11.09 4.60 -19.14
C TYR A 101 12.18 4.65 -20.22
N GLY A 102 12.54 3.52 -20.83
CA GLY A 102 13.49 3.48 -21.96
C GLY A 102 13.03 4.30 -23.17
N HIS A 103 11.72 4.35 -23.45
CA HIS A 103 11.16 5.09 -24.59
C HIS A 103 10.74 6.53 -24.27
N TRP A 104 10.19 6.78 -23.08
CA TRP A 104 9.61 8.09 -22.72
C TRP A 104 10.44 8.87 -21.70
N GLY A 105 11.44 8.24 -21.07
CA GLY A 105 12.39 8.88 -20.17
C GLY A 105 11.73 9.73 -19.08
N GLN A 106 12.17 10.98 -18.98
CA GLN A 106 11.64 11.95 -18.02
C GLN A 106 10.13 12.24 -18.16
N TYR A 107 9.49 11.83 -19.25
CA TYR A 107 8.06 12.04 -19.50
C TYR A 107 7.16 10.88 -19.05
N ALA A 108 7.72 9.82 -18.47
CA ALA A 108 6.97 8.71 -17.88
C ALA A 108 6.33 9.12 -16.54
N ILE A 109 5.18 9.81 -16.58
CA ILE A 109 4.48 10.31 -15.38
C ILE A 109 3.68 9.22 -14.67
N PHE A 110 3.28 9.48 -13.42
CA PHE A 110 2.49 8.56 -12.59
C PHE A 110 1.24 8.01 -13.28
N ASN A 111 0.42 8.87 -13.89
CA ASN A 111 -0.74 8.44 -14.68
C ASN A 111 -0.35 8.25 -16.14
N ILE A 112 0.32 7.14 -16.41
CA ILE A 112 0.94 6.86 -17.70
C ILE A 112 -0.06 6.82 -18.88
N ASN A 113 -1.32 6.44 -18.62
CA ASN A 113 -2.37 6.41 -19.63
C ASN A 113 -2.67 7.81 -20.19
N GLN A 114 -2.46 8.87 -19.41
CA GLN A 114 -2.68 10.25 -19.84
C GLN A 114 -1.63 10.73 -20.86
N VAL A 115 -0.48 10.05 -20.94
CA VAL A 115 0.63 10.39 -21.84
C VAL A 115 0.47 9.79 -23.24
N VAL A 116 -0.37 8.76 -23.37
CA VAL A 116 -0.51 7.97 -24.60
C VAL A 116 -1.21 8.74 -25.71
N LEU A 117 -0.64 8.76 -26.92
CA LEU A 117 -1.32 9.10 -28.18
C LEU A 117 -1.17 7.94 -29.18
N PRO A 118 -2.19 7.62 -30.00
CA PRO A 118 -3.43 8.38 -30.29
C PRO A 118 -4.54 8.27 -29.23
N TYR A 119 -5.47 9.25 -29.23
CA TYR A 119 -6.55 9.40 -28.23
C TYR A 119 -7.47 8.17 -28.12
N ALA A 120 -7.70 7.45 -29.22
CA ALA A 120 -8.48 6.21 -29.20
C ALA A 120 -7.87 5.15 -28.28
N LEU A 121 -6.54 4.99 -28.31
CA LEU A 121 -5.83 4.01 -27.50
C LEU A 121 -5.73 4.45 -26.04
N GLN A 122 -5.57 5.76 -25.79
CA GLN A 122 -5.72 6.35 -24.46
C GLN A 122 -7.11 6.09 -23.87
N THR A 123 -8.16 6.28 -24.65
CA THR A 123 -9.55 6.05 -24.21
C THR A 123 -9.77 4.59 -23.87
N ALA A 124 -9.32 3.66 -24.71
CA ALA A 124 -9.39 2.22 -24.42
C ALA A 124 -8.62 1.86 -23.13
N GLY A 125 -7.42 2.40 -22.93
CA GLY A 125 -6.64 2.21 -21.71
C GLY A 125 -7.33 2.76 -20.45
N ASN A 126 -7.98 3.92 -20.56
CA ASN A 126 -8.75 4.50 -19.46
C ASN A 126 -9.99 3.64 -19.12
N VAL A 127 -10.70 3.12 -20.13
CA VAL A 127 -11.85 2.21 -19.91
C VAL A 127 -11.40 0.93 -19.21
N LEU A 128 -10.32 0.30 -19.66
CA LEU A 128 -9.77 -0.90 -19.01
C LEU A 128 -9.33 -0.61 -17.58
N SER A 129 -8.68 0.53 -17.34
CA SER A 129 -8.25 0.95 -15.99
C SER A 129 -9.45 1.19 -15.07
N LEU A 130 -10.56 1.68 -15.61
CA LEU A 130 -11.80 1.84 -14.86
C LEU A 130 -12.38 0.47 -14.48
N ILE A 131 -12.44 -0.48 -15.42
CA ILE A 131 -12.92 -1.85 -15.16
C ILE A 131 -12.07 -2.54 -14.09
N THR A 132 -10.75 -2.50 -14.21
CA THR A 132 -9.86 -3.11 -13.21
C THR A 132 -9.94 -2.39 -11.86
N GLY A 133 -10.12 -1.07 -11.87
CA GLY A 133 -10.39 -0.26 -10.67
C GLY A 133 -11.68 -0.71 -9.96
N TRP A 134 -12.76 -0.95 -10.69
CA TRP A 134 -14.01 -1.48 -10.11
C TRP A 134 -13.83 -2.86 -9.48
N LEU A 135 -13.12 -3.77 -10.16
CA LEU A 135 -12.83 -5.09 -9.60
C LEU A 135 -12.04 -4.99 -8.29
N ALA A 136 -11.04 -4.10 -8.24
CA ALA A 136 -10.28 -3.84 -7.02
C ALA A 136 -11.18 -3.29 -5.91
N VAL A 137 -12.02 -2.29 -6.21
CA VAL A 137 -12.95 -1.70 -5.23
C VAL A 137 -13.85 -2.76 -4.60
N PHE A 138 -14.47 -3.63 -5.40
CA PHE A 138 -15.35 -4.68 -4.86
C PHE A 138 -14.60 -5.70 -4.01
N LEU A 139 -13.39 -6.09 -4.42
CA LEU A 139 -12.57 -7.02 -3.68
C LEU A 139 -12.14 -6.45 -2.32
N TYR A 140 -11.60 -5.23 -2.29
CA TYR A 140 -11.21 -4.58 -1.04
C TYR A 140 -12.41 -4.27 -0.15
N PHE A 141 -13.55 -3.91 -0.74
CA PHE A 141 -14.79 -3.69 -0.01
C PHE A 141 -15.31 -4.96 0.65
N ASN A 142 -15.32 -6.09 -0.06
CA ASN A 142 -15.79 -7.36 0.48
C ASN A 142 -14.93 -7.81 1.67
N VAL A 143 -13.60 -7.77 1.52
CA VAL A 143 -12.68 -8.13 2.59
C VAL A 143 -12.76 -7.12 3.74
N GLY A 144 -12.81 -5.82 3.45
CA GLY A 144 -12.90 -4.76 4.46
C GLY A 144 -14.18 -4.78 5.29
N MET A 145 -15.34 -5.04 4.67
CA MET A 145 -16.59 -5.24 5.42
C MET A 145 -16.49 -6.44 6.36
N LYS A 146 -15.90 -7.54 5.87
CA LYS A 146 -15.74 -8.78 6.62
C LYS A 146 -14.87 -8.56 7.86
N THR A 147 -13.71 -7.94 7.69
CA THR A 147 -12.81 -7.64 8.80
C THR A 147 -13.45 -6.69 9.82
N VAL A 148 -14.13 -5.63 9.37
CA VAL A 148 -14.80 -4.71 10.31
C VAL A 148 -15.89 -5.42 11.10
N TYR A 149 -16.72 -6.25 10.47
CA TYR A 149 -17.77 -6.96 11.19
C TYR A 149 -17.21 -8.01 12.16
N GLN A 150 -16.20 -8.77 11.74
CA GLN A 150 -15.62 -9.82 12.57
C GLN A 150 -14.85 -9.23 13.76
N GLU A 151 -13.86 -8.38 13.47
CA GLU A 151 -12.92 -7.90 14.48
C GLU A 151 -13.54 -6.78 15.35
N VAL A 152 -14.41 -5.93 14.80
CA VAL A 152 -14.99 -4.80 15.56
C VAL A 152 -16.36 -5.16 16.12
N PHE A 153 -17.30 -5.59 15.28
CA PHE A 153 -18.66 -5.81 15.76
C PHE A 153 -18.77 -7.08 16.61
N MET A 154 -18.21 -8.20 16.18
CA MET A 154 -18.31 -9.46 16.94
C MET A 154 -17.33 -9.53 18.11
N GLU A 155 -16.05 -9.22 17.92
CA GLU A 155 -15.08 -9.36 19.02
C GLU A 155 -15.15 -8.22 20.05
N ILE A 156 -15.22 -6.95 19.62
CA ILE A 156 -15.23 -5.82 20.55
C ILE A 156 -16.65 -5.58 21.10
N PHE A 157 -17.64 -5.45 20.21
CA PHE A 157 -19.01 -5.12 20.61
C PHE A 157 -19.92 -6.32 20.89
N HIS A 158 -19.41 -7.56 20.77
CA HIS A 158 -20.15 -8.79 21.07
C HIS A 158 -21.47 -8.92 20.28
N PHE A 159 -21.50 -8.40 19.04
CA PHE A 159 -22.67 -8.51 18.16
C PHE A 159 -22.93 -9.97 17.75
N PRO A 160 -24.20 -10.31 17.41
CA PRO A 160 -24.52 -11.64 16.93
C PRO A 160 -23.81 -11.96 15.61
N SER A 161 -23.50 -13.24 15.41
CA SER A 161 -22.87 -13.71 14.18
C SER A 161 -23.70 -13.37 12.94
N VAL A 162 -23.02 -13.21 11.80
CA VAL A 162 -23.66 -12.89 10.50
C VAL A 162 -24.75 -13.91 10.13
N SER A 163 -24.61 -15.16 10.58
CA SER A 163 -25.58 -16.26 10.38
C SER A 163 -26.92 -16.04 11.08
N THR A 164 -26.98 -15.13 12.06
CA THR A 164 -28.21 -14.78 12.76
C THR A 164 -28.96 -13.71 11.96
N LYS A 165 -30.30 -13.80 11.86
CA LYS A 165 -31.13 -12.80 11.14
C LYS A 165 -30.80 -11.34 11.54
N LYS A 166 -30.56 -11.09 12.84
CA LYS A 166 -30.15 -9.77 13.36
C LYS A 166 -28.77 -9.35 12.85
N GLY A 167 -27.81 -10.27 12.80
CA GLY A 167 -26.47 -10.01 12.29
C GLY A 167 -26.46 -9.75 10.78
N THR A 168 -27.30 -10.46 10.02
CA THR A 168 -27.47 -10.21 8.58
C THR A 168 -27.98 -8.79 8.29
N TYR A 169 -28.91 -8.26 9.08
CA TYR A 169 -29.38 -6.87 8.93
C TYR A 169 -28.27 -5.85 9.20
N TRP A 170 -27.48 -6.04 10.27
CA TRP A 170 -26.34 -5.18 10.58
C TRP A 170 -25.26 -5.23 9.49
N TRP A 171 -25.03 -6.41 8.93
CA TRP A 171 -24.14 -6.59 7.79
C TRP A 171 -24.59 -5.78 6.56
N TYR A 172 -25.88 -5.85 6.20
CA TYR A 172 -26.41 -5.06 5.08
C TYR A 172 -26.39 -3.55 5.36
N ALA A 173 -26.57 -3.12 6.61
CA ALA A 173 -26.48 -1.72 6.99
C ALA A 173 -25.04 -1.17 6.92
N LEU A 174 -24.05 -2.01 7.23
CA LEU A 174 -22.64 -1.63 7.21
C LEU A 174 -22.17 -1.21 5.81
N GLY A 175 -22.68 -1.85 4.75
CA GLY A 175 -22.26 -1.59 3.37
C GLY A 175 -22.48 -0.13 2.91
N PRO A 176 -23.71 0.40 2.95
CA PRO A 176 -24.00 1.79 2.63
C PRO A 176 -23.25 2.79 3.51
N ILE A 177 -23.08 2.50 4.81
CA ILE A 177 -22.33 3.37 5.74
C ILE A 177 -20.87 3.45 5.29
N TYR A 178 -20.25 2.31 5.01
CA TYR A 178 -18.88 2.23 4.54
C TYR A 178 -18.68 3.01 3.23
N TRP A 179 -19.59 2.84 2.25
CA TRP A 179 -19.54 3.57 0.99
C TRP A 179 -19.74 5.07 1.16
N THR A 180 -20.64 5.47 2.05
CA THR A 180 -20.90 6.89 2.32
C THR A 180 -19.67 7.55 2.92
N LEU A 181 -19.02 6.90 3.88
CA LEU A 181 -17.77 7.40 4.47
C LEU A 181 -16.64 7.47 3.43
N ALA A 182 -16.48 6.43 2.61
CA ALA A 182 -15.49 6.41 1.54
C ALA A 182 -15.72 7.53 0.52
N PHE A 183 -16.98 7.78 0.14
CA PHE A 183 -17.36 8.86 -0.76
C PHE A 183 -17.05 10.24 -0.16
N ILE A 184 -17.38 10.45 1.12
CA ILE A 184 -17.09 11.71 1.81
C ILE A 184 -15.58 11.98 1.81
N VAL A 185 -14.77 10.98 2.17
CA VAL A 185 -13.29 11.13 2.18
C VAL A 185 -12.77 11.41 0.77
N ALA A 186 -13.25 10.68 -0.24
CA ALA A 186 -12.82 10.86 -1.62
C ALA A 186 -13.19 12.25 -2.18
N ALA A 187 -14.39 12.75 -1.89
CA ALA A 187 -14.86 14.05 -2.38
C ALA A 187 -14.27 15.24 -1.60
N ALA A 188 -13.86 15.01 -0.34
CA ALA A 188 -13.26 16.03 0.50
C ALA A 188 -11.78 16.29 0.16
N VAL A 189 -11.07 15.33 -0.43
CA VAL A 189 -9.60 15.41 -0.61
C VAL A 189 -9.26 15.95 -2.00
N PRO A 190 -8.71 17.18 -2.11
CA PRO A 190 -8.45 17.82 -3.40
C PRO A 190 -7.24 17.23 -4.16
N ASN A 191 -6.33 16.54 -3.47
CA ASN A 191 -5.19 15.86 -4.09
C ASN A 191 -5.08 14.40 -3.62
N LEU A 192 -5.54 13.47 -4.46
CA LEU A 192 -5.51 12.04 -4.15
C LEU A 192 -4.08 11.48 -4.09
N GLN A 193 -3.12 12.01 -4.86
CA GLN A 193 -1.75 11.48 -4.89
C GLN A 193 -1.02 11.69 -3.57
N GLY A 194 -1.10 12.88 -3.00
CA GLY A 194 -0.49 13.17 -1.71
C GLY A 194 -1.13 12.38 -0.57
N LEU A 195 -2.46 12.18 -0.61
CA LEU A 195 -3.16 11.35 0.38
C LEU A 195 -2.80 9.86 0.25
N VAL A 196 -2.73 9.33 -0.97
CA VAL A 196 -2.30 7.94 -1.20
C VAL A 196 -0.86 7.73 -0.71
N GLY A 197 0.04 8.68 -0.98
CA GLY A 197 1.40 8.65 -0.43
C GLY A 197 1.42 8.65 1.10
N PHE A 198 0.61 9.51 1.73
CA PHE A 198 0.49 9.58 3.19
C PHE A 198 -0.07 8.29 3.80
N ILE A 199 -1.18 7.77 3.26
CA ILE A 199 -1.78 6.50 3.72
C ILE A 199 -0.83 5.32 3.47
N GLY A 200 -0.15 5.31 2.33
CA GLY A 200 0.86 4.31 2.01
C GLY A 200 2.03 4.32 2.99
N GLY A 201 2.52 5.51 3.33
CA GLY A 201 3.63 5.71 4.27
C GLY A 201 3.28 5.32 5.71
N LEU A 202 2.06 5.67 6.15
CA LEU A 202 1.65 5.51 7.55
C LEU A 202 0.98 4.16 7.83
N PHE A 203 0.12 3.68 6.93
CA PHE A 203 -0.61 2.43 7.14
C PHE A 203 -0.01 1.28 6.33
N SER A 204 0.15 1.41 5.02
CA SER A 204 0.58 0.28 4.18
C SER A 204 1.96 -0.26 4.58
N LEU A 205 2.94 0.62 4.81
CA LEU A 205 4.26 0.22 5.32
C LEU A 205 4.17 -0.55 6.65
N ASN A 206 3.37 -0.07 7.59
CA ASN A 206 3.27 -0.70 8.92
C ASN A 206 2.55 -2.04 8.87
N PHE A 207 1.47 -2.16 8.11
CA PHE A 207 0.75 -3.43 7.94
C PHE A 207 1.55 -4.48 7.17
N THR A 208 2.48 -4.08 6.30
CA THR A 208 3.31 -5.02 5.54
C THR A 208 4.61 -5.39 6.24
N TYR A 209 5.31 -4.44 6.87
CA TYR A 209 6.68 -4.65 7.36
C TYR A 209 6.83 -4.52 8.87
N SER A 210 6.00 -3.72 9.55
CA SER A 210 6.15 -3.50 10.99
C SER A 210 5.36 -4.52 11.81
N PHE A 211 4.03 -4.56 11.65
CA PHE A 211 3.17 -5.41 12.47
C PHE A 211 3.43 -6.91 12.29
N PRO A 212 3.55 -7.45 11.06
CA PRO A 212 3.83 -8.89 10.89
C PRO A 212 5.16 -9.30 11.53
N VAL A 213 6.18 -8.44 11.43
CA VAL A 213 7.50 -8.69 12.01
C VAL A 213 7.48 -8.57 13.53
N MET A 214 6.74 -7.61 14.07
CA MET A 214 6.52 -7.47 15.51
C MET A 214 5.82 -8.72 16.08
N LEU A 215 4.77 -9.19 15.41
CA LEU A 215 4.06 -10.42 15.80
C LEU A 215 4.97 -11.65 15.70
N TYR A 216 5.76 -11.77 14.63
CA TYR A 216 6.72 -12.86 14.46
C TYR A 216 7.79 -12.85 15.56
N LEU A 217 8.35 -11.68 15.87
CA LEU A 217 9.33 -11.52 16.94
C LEU A 217 8.71 -11.87 18.31
N GLY A 218 7.50 -11.37 18.58
CA GLY A 218 6.76 -11.66 19.80
C GLY A 218 6.49 -13.15 19.98
N TYR A 219 5.97 -13.82 18.95
CA TYR A 219 5.76 -15.26 18.94
C TYR A 219 7.05 -16.02 19.22
N ARG A 220 8.15 -15.65 18.57
CA ARG A 220 9.44 -16.31 18.75
C ARG A 220 10.05 -16.10 20.13
N VAL A 221 9.94 -14.90 20.68
CA VAL A 221 10.38 -14.62 22.04
C VAL A 221 9.56 -15.43 23.04
N GLN A 222 8.25 -15.60 22.81
CA GLN A 222 7.40 -16.43 23.66
C GLN A 222 7.80 -17.92 23.60
N CYS A 223 7.98 -18.50 22.41
CA CYS A 223 8.46 -19.88 22.27
C CYS A 223 9.88 -20.07 22.82
N GLY A 224 10.74 -19.07 22.66
CA GLY A 224 12.12 -19.13 23.16
C GLY A 224 12.22 -19.00 24.68
N ALA A 225 11.16 -18.52 25.35
CA ALA A 225 11.11 -18.31 26.79
C ALA A 225 10.42 -19.44 27.56
N GLU A 226 9.89 -20.44 26.85
CA GLU A 226 9.17 -21.58 27.41
C GLU A 226 10.09 -22.42 28.32
N LEU A 227 9.63 -22.64 29.55
CA LEU A 227 10.28 -23.51 30.53
C LEU A 227 9.71 -24.93 30.45
N PRO A 228 10.46 -25.97 30.85
CA PRO A 228 9.92 -27.34 30.89
C PRO A 228 8.70 -27.41 31.82
N GLY A 229 7.53 -27.75 31.25
CA GLY A 229 6.23 -27.79 31.95
C GLY A 229 5.27 -26.64 31.59
N GLU A 230 5.77 -25.58 30.95
CA GLU A 230 4.93 -24.57 30.30
C GLU A 230 4.53 -25.06 28.90
N GLY A 231 3.36 -24.63 28.45
CA GLY A 231 2.89 -24.95 27.11
C GLY A 231 1.47 -24.46 26.84
N PHE A 232 1.06 -24.58 25.59
CA PHE A 232 -0.33 -24.43 25.19
C PHE A 232 -0.97 -25.82 25.12
N ASP A 233 -1.98 -26.06 25.94
CA ASP A 233 -2.77 -27.29 25.83
C ASP A 233 -3.92 -27.06 24.83
N PRO A 234 -3.90 -27.72 23.65
CA PRO A 234 -4.89 -27.50 22.61
C PRO A 234 -6.28 -28.03 22.98
N VAL A 235 -6.42 -28.84 24.04
CA VAL A 235 -7.71 -29.40 24.47
C VAL A 235 -8.42 -28.49 25.46
N THR A 236 -7.68 -27.90 26.40
CA THR A 236 -8.23 -26.99 27.42
C THR A 236 -8.22 -25.53 26.99
N GLY A 237 -7.38 -25.17 26.02
CA GLY A 237 -7.19 -23.79 25.57
C GLY A 237 -6.45 -22.92 26.58
N GLU A 238 -5.99 -23.51 27.69
CA GLU A 238 -5.25 -22.80 28.73
C GLU A 238 -3.75 -22.76 28.40
N THR A 239 -3.14 -21.59 28.53
CA THR A 239 -1.68 -21.44 28.48
C THR A 239 -1.13 -21.51 29.90
N THR A 240 -0.42 -22.59 30.24
CA THR A 240 0.28 -22.67 31.54
C THR A 240 1.55 -21.83 31.46
N ARG A 241 1.64 -20.83 32.35
CA ARG A 241 2.81 -19.93 32.46
C ARG A 241 3.24 -19.89 33.91
N HIS A 242 4.50 -20.25 34.16
CA HIS A 242 5.14 -20.22 35.47
C HIS A 242 5.82 -18.88 35.75
N ASP A 243 6.35 -18.21 34.72
CA ASP A 243 7.01 -16.90 34.85
C ASP A 243 6.31 -15.79 34.05
N ALA A 244 6.29 -14.56 34.59
CA ALA A 244 5.85 -13.35 33.89
C ALA A 244 6.90 -12.23 33.96
N GLY A 245 6.85 -11.28 33.02
CA GLY A 245 7.62 -10.03 33.06
C GLY A 245 8.89 -9.97 32.22
N TYR A 246 9.73 -8.97 32.48
CA TYR A 246 10.86 -8.58 31.63
C TYR A 246 11.95 -9.65 31.53
N LYS A 247 12.19 -10.41 32.60
CA LYS A 247 13.20 -11.49 32.62
C LYS A 247 12.84 -12.61 31.63
N ARG A 248 11.55 -12.90 31.46
CA ARG A 248 11.04 -13.88 30.48
C ARG A 248 11.30 -13.41 29.05
N LEU A 249 10.98 -12.15 28.76
CA LEU A 249 11.22 -11.56 27.44
C LEU A 249 12.71 -11.56 27.09
N LEU A 250 13.57 -11.19 28.05
CA LEU A 250 15.02 -11.14 27.84
C LEU A 250 15.59 -12.54 27.60
N ARG A 251 15.11 -13.55 28.36
CA ARG A 251 15.47 -14.96 28.18
C ARG A 251 15.06 -15.47 26.80
N GLY A 252 13.81 -15.24 26.39
CA GLY A 252 13.30 -15.66 25.09
C GLY A 252 13.99 -14.97 23.92
N PHE A 253 14.34 -13.70 24.08
CA PHE A 253 15.10 -12.95 23.08
C PHE A 253 16.53 -13.47 22.95
N MET A 254 17.19 -13.79 24.06
CA MET A 254 18.58 -14.28 24.09
C MET A 254 18.76 -15.73 23.63
N ASN A 255 17.74 -16.59 23.78
CA ASN A 255 17.81 -18.00 23.37
C ASN A 255 18.22 -18.17 21.89
N LYS A 256 17.64 -17.37 20.99
CA LYS A 256 18.00 -17.33 19.56
C LYS A 256 18.34 -15.92 19.11
N TRP A 257 19.27 -15.28 19.83
CA TRP A 257 19.68 -13.89 19.58
C TRP A 257 20.10 -13.63 18.14
N TYR A 258 20.77 -14.58 17.48
CA TYR A 258 21.26 -14.47 16.10
C TYR A 258 20.14 -14.34 15.06
N ILE A 259 18.90 -14.73 15.38
CA ILE A 259 17.74 -14.49 14.51
C ILE A 259 16.88 -13.35 15.05
N ASN A 260 16.70 -13.26 16.37
CA ASN A 260 15.84 -12.25 16.98
C ASN A 260 16.42 -10.84 16.82
N ALA A 261 17.75 -10.67 16.87
CA ALA A 261 18.39 -9.36 16.70
C ALA A 261 18.25 -8.81 15.27
N PRO A 262 18.54 -9.55 14.19
CA PRO A 262 18.25 -9.08 12.82
C PRO A 262 16.77 -8.72 12.59
N VAL A 263 15.85 -9.51 13.16
CA VAL A 263 14.40 -9.25 13.06
C VAL A 263 14.01 -7.96 13.79
N LEU A 264 14.58 -7.72 14.97
CA LEU A 264 14.39 -6.46 15.71
C LEU A 264 14.96 -5.27 14.94
N VAL A 265 16.15 -5.40 14.36
CA VAL A 265 16.74 -4.35 13.51
C VAL A 265 15.83 -4.08 12.31
N PHE A 266 15.32 -5.12 11.65
CA PHE A 266 14.37 -4.96 10.54
C PHE A 266 13.10 -4.21 10.98
N LEU A 267 12.54 -4.55 12.15
CA LEU A 267 11.38 -3.85 12.71
C LEU A 267 11.67 -2.36 12.94
N LEU A 268 12.81 -2.03 13.53
CA LEU A 268 13.21 -0.63 13.77
C LEU A 268 13.42 0.13 12.46
N LEU A 269 14.02 -0.51 11.45
CA LEU A 269 14.19 0.08 10.12
C LEU A 269 12.85 0.28 9.41
N ALA A 270 11.89 -0.64 9.57
CA ALA A 270 10.54 -0.51 9.02
C ALA A 270 9.76 0.64 9.67
N LEU A 271 9.88 0.81 10.99
CA LEU A 271 9.28 1.94 11.70
C LEU A 271 9.93 3.28 11.31
N ALA A 272 11.27 3.30 11.18
CA ALA A 272 11.99 4.48 10.72
C ALA A 272 11.60 4.86 9.28
N SER A 273 11.47 3.88 8.38
CA SER A 273 11.07 4.12 6.99
C SER A 273 9.63 4.61 6.88
N SER A 274 8.71 4.10 7.71
CA SER A 274 7.34 4.64 7.82
C SER A 274 7.32 6.10 8.27
N GLY A 275 8.14 6.45 9.27
CA GLY A 275 8.30 7.84 9.71
C GLY A 275 8.81 8.76 8.59
N MET A 276 9.85 8.31 7.87
CA MET A 276 10.41 9.06 6.74
C MET A 276 9.41 9.21 5.57
N ALA A 277 8.68 8.14 5.23
CA ALA A 277 7.68 8.17 4.16
C ALA A 277 6.51 9.12 4.49
N THR A 278 6.06 9.10 5.76
CA THR A 278 5.03 10.01 6.25
C THR A 278 5.51 11.46 6.20
N TRP A 279 6.73 11.73 6.67
CA TRP A 279 7.33 13.06 6.60
C TRP A 279 7.44 13.58 5.16
N ALA A 280 7.96 12.77 4.23
CA ALA A 280 8.10 13.14 2.82
C ALA A 280 6.75 13.45 2.17
N SER A 281 5.70 12.68 2.52
CA SER A 281 4.34 12.93 2.06
C SER A 281 3.79 14.25 2.60
N VAL A 282 4.04 14.56 3.88
CA VAL A 282 3.62 15.82 4.50
C VAL A 282 4.33 17.02 3.86
N GLU A 283 5.63 16.94 3.58
CA GLU A 283 6.34 18.01 2.88
C GLU A 283 5.78 18.23 1.47
N THR A 284 5.50 17.14 0.76
CA THR A 284 4.87 17.22 -0.57
C THR A 284 3.51 17.90 -0.49
N LEU A 285 2.68 17.57 0.50
CA LEU A 285 1.39 18.20 0.73
C LEU A 285 1.52 19.69 1.11
N LYS A 286 2.52 20.07 1.91
CA LYS A 286 2.79 21.48 2.25
C LYS A 286 3.17 22.30 1.02
N VAL A 287 3.94 21.73 0.09
CA VAL A 287 4.28 22.39 -1.17
C VAL A 287 3.04 22.55 -2.06
N ILE A 288 2.20 21.52 -2.13
CA ILE A 288 0.98 21.51 -2.95
C ILE A 288 -0.07 22.50 -2.43
N PHE A 289 -0.24 22.60 -1.10
CA PHE A 289 -1.21 23.49 -0.46
C PHE A 289 -0.64 24.83 -0.01
N GLY A 290 0.65 25.09 -0.28
CA GLY A 290 1.32 26.34 0.09
C GLY A 290 0.89 27.55 -0.75
N PRO A 291 1.42 28.74 -0.46
CA PRO A 291 1.11 29.96 -1.21
C PRO A 291 1.53 29.80 -2.69
N GLY A 292 0.55 29.81 -3.60
CA GLY A 292 0.74 29.57 -5.05
C GLY A 292 0.42 28.14 -5.53
N GLY A 293 -0.02 27.25 -4.63
CA GLY A 293 -0.44 25.88 -4.94
C GLY A 293 -1.84 25.77 -5.55
N THR A 294 -2.23 24.55 -5.95
CA THR A 294 -3.56 24.29 -6.53
C THR A 294 -4.63 24.35 -5.45
N VAL A 295 -5.41 25.43 -5.43
CA VAL A 295 -6.64 25.54 -4.64
C VAL A 295 -7.73 24.69 -5.33
N ALA A 296 -7.55 23.38 -5.35
CA ALA A 296 -8.57 22.47 -5.83
C ALA A 296 -9.75 22.50 -4.85
N THR A 297 -10.94 22.79 -5.37
CA THR A 297 -12.16 22.98 -4.58
C THR A 297 -12.69 21.64 -4.08
N HIS A 298 -13.02 21.56 -2.79
CA HIS A 298 -13.71 20.42 -2.20
C HIS A 298 -15.03 20.18 -2.95
N PHE A 299 -15.40 18.91 -3.20
CA PHE A 299 -16.63 18.54 -3.93
C PHE A 299 -16.75 19.10 -5.36
N GLY A 300 -15.63 19.33 -6.05
CA GLY A 300 -15.64 19.76 -7.46
C GLY A 300 -15.77 18.61 -8.45
N CYS A 301 -16.66 18.73 -9.45
CA CYS A 301 -16.74 17.82 -10.61
C CYS A 301 -15.85 18.25 -11.79
N LYS A 302 -15.02 19.29 -11.62
CA LYS A 302 -14.21 19.83 -12.71
C LYS A 302 -13.00 18.91 -12.92
N SER A 303 -12.91 18.33 -14.12
CA SER A 303 -11.76 17.53 -14.55
C SER A 303 -10.45 18.30 -14.33
N PRO A 304 -9.37 17.68 -13.82
CA PRO A 304 -8.06 18.33 -13.61
C PRO A 304 -7.30 18.57 -14.93
N THR A 305 -8.00 18.94 -16.00
CA THR A 305 -7.48 19.25 -17.35
C THR A 305 -7.39 20.74 -17.60
#